data_AF-A0A7Y2HBM3-F1
#
_entry.id   AF-A0A7Y2HBM3-F1
#
_cell.length_a   1.000
_cell.length_b   1.000
_cell.length_c   1.000
_cell.angle_alpha   90.00
_cell.angle_beta   90.00
_cell.angle_gamma   90.00
#
_symmetry.space_group_name_H-M   'P 1'
#
loop_
_entity.id
_entity.type
_entity.pdbx_description
1 polymer ?
#
loop_
_entity_poly.entity_id
_entity_poly.type
_entity_poly.pdbx_seq_one_letter_code
_entity_poly.pdbx_strand_id
1 'polypeptide(L)'
;MNIEELNRKHFMETDMYYRVGYGLSSKLINFSFGIFTIEVVLSKKWSKDFNATAQELAYLWKNSHKELEKAIGCKVYIIDSRTYNYKQGLIHRGIKPGYDAKKGIIFRKGYLN
;
A
#
# COMPACT_ATOMS: atom_id res chain seq x y z
N MET A 1 -8.99 0.32 16.31
CA MET A 1 -7.62 0.45 15.80
C MET A 1 -7.43 1.88 15.32
N ASN A 2 -6.38 2.56 15.77
CA ASN A 2 -6.08 3.92 15.34
C ASN A 2 -5.28 3.89 14.02
N ILE A 3 -5.95 4.17 12.89
CA ILE A 3 -5.33 4.10 11.56
C ILE A 3 -4.27 5.19 11.38
N GLU A 4 -4.47 6.38 11.94
CA GLU A 4 -3.53 7.49 11.81
C GLU A 4 -2.21 7.19 12.51
N GLU A 5 -2.29 6.64 13.72
CA GLU A 5 -1.12 6.23 14.50
C GLU A 5 -0.35 5.10 13.80
N LEU A 6 -1.06 4.09 13.27
CA LEU A 6 -0.42 2.99 12.56
C LEU A 6 0.26 3.46 11.26
N ASN A 7 -0.37 4.39 10.54
CA ASN A 7 0.24 5.02 9.37
C ASN A 7 1.48 5.82 9.71
N ARG A 8 1.47 6.59 10.81
CA ARG A 8 2.67 7.31 11.28
C ARG A 8 3.80 6.34 11.61
N LYS A 9 3.50 5.26 12.33
CA LYS A 9 4.47 4.22 12.66
C LYS A 9 5.05 3.57 11.40
N HIS A 10 4.19 3.12 10.48
CA HIS A 10 4.61 2.53 9.21
C HIS A 10 5.48 3.47 8.39
N PHE A 11 5.15 4.77 8.39
CA PHE A 11 5.91 5.77 7.66
C PHE A 11 7.34 5.89 8.17
N MET A 12 7.51 5.98 9.49
CA MET A 12 8.81 6.11 10.14
C MET A 12 9.67 4.85 10.00
N GLU A 13 9.06 3.66 10.13
CA GLU A 13 9.79 2.39 10.20
C GLU A 13 10.07 1.78 8.82
N THR A 14 9.21 2.01 7.82
CA THR A 14 9.24 1.23 6.56
C THR A 14 9.00 2.08 5.31
N ASP A 15 7.94 2.89 5.26
CA ASP A 15 7.55 3.62 4.05
C ASP A 15 8.62 4.62 3.59
N MET A 16 9.40 5.20 4.52
CA MET A 16 10.46 6.16 4.17
C MET A 16 11.52 5.53 3.24
N TYR A 17 11.96 4.30 3.51
CA TYR A 17 12.92 3.59 2.67
C TYR A 17 12.35 3.29 1.29
N TYR A 18 11.11 2.82 1.23
CA TYR A 18 10.41 2.56 -0.04
C TYR A 18 10.19 3.85 -0.84
N ARG A 19 9.84 4.95 -0.17
CA ARG A 19 9.56 6.23 -0.81
C ARG A 19 10.81 6.85 -1.40
N VAL A 20 11.90 6.93 -0.64
CA VAL A 20 13.15 7.55 -1.08
C VAL A 20 13.90 6.65 -2.07
N GLY A 21 14.05 5.38 -1.73
CA GLY A 21 14.81 4.40 -2.51
C GLY A 21 14.11 4.00 -3.80
N TYR A 22 12.80 3.74 -3.72
CA TYR A 22 12.06 3.06 -4.78
C TYR A 22 10.88 3.85 -5.35
N GLY A 23 10.61 5.06 -4.83
CA GLY A 23 9.48 5.88 -5.30
C GLY A 23 8.12 5.22 -5.03
N LEU A 24 8.04 4.38 -4.01
CA LEU A 24 6.84 3.64 -3.63
C LEU A 24 6.35 4.16 -2.29
N SER A 25 5.06 4.47 -2.17
CA SER A 25 4.49 4.79 -0.86
C SER A 25 3.16 4.09 -0.65
N SER A 26 2.83 3.79 0.59
CA SER A 26 1.59 3.14 0.96
C SER A 26 1.05 3.64 2.29
N LYS A 27 -0.27 3.58 2.43
CA LYS A 27 -0.95 3.88 3.70
C LYS A 27 -2.18 3.00 3.87
N LEU A 28 -2.47 2.64 5.11
CA LEU A 28 -3.72 2.03 5.51
C LEU A 28 -4.86 3.05 5.45
N ILE A 29 -5.97 2.70 4.81
CA ILE A 29 -7.15 3.56 4.70
C ILE A 29 -8.38 3.02 5.43
N ASN A 30 -8.46 1.69 5.63
CA ASN A 30 -9.58 1.07 6.32
C ASN A 30 -9.20 -0.31 6.87
N PHE A 31 -9.87 -0.76 7.92
CA PHE A 31 -9.85 -2.14 8.39
C PHE A 31 -11.21 -2.54 8.95
N SER A 32 -11.82 -3.54 8.34
CA SER A 32 -13.16 -4.00 8.70
C SER A 32 -13.30 -5.49 8.38
N PHE A 33 -13.96 -6.24 9.27
CA PHE A 33 -14.27 -7.67 9.06
C PHE A 33 -13.04 -8.53 8.67
N GLY A 34 -11.88 -8.24 9.29
CA GLY A 34 -10.65 -8.97 9.00
C GLY A 34 -10.00 -8.65 7.65
N ILE A 35 -10.51 -7.66 6.89
CA ILE A 35 -9.94 -7.21 5.63
C ILE A 35 -9.45 -5.78 5.80
N PHE A 36 -8.15 -5.56 5.60
CA PHE A 36 -7.60 -4.20 5.57
C PHE A 36 -7.50 -3.68 4.15
N THR A 37 -7.49 -2.36 4.00
CA THR A 37 -7.39 -1.70 2.71
C THR A 37 -6.22 -0.73 2.74
N ILE A 38 -5.31 -0.85 1.78
CA ILE A 38 -4.20 0.08 1.59
C ILE A 38 -4.35 0.85 0.29
N GLU A 39 -3.88 2.08 0.32
CA GLU A 39 -3.66 2.90 -0.87
C GLU A 39 -2.16 2.93 -1.15
N VAL A 40 -1.79 2.76 -2.41
CA VAL A 40 -0.42 2.65 -2.88
C VAL A 40 -0.20 3.65 -4.01
N VAL A 41 0.87 4.43 -3.93
CA VAL A 41 1.29 5.34 -4.99
C VAL A 41 2.60 4.85 -5.59
N LEU A 42 2.59 4.58 -6.89
CA LEU A 42 3.77 4.17 -7.64
C LEU A 42 4.35 5.38 -8.36
N SER A 43 5.63 5.66 -8.13
CA SER A 43 6.40 6.69 -8.83
C SER A 43 7.44 6.07 -9.75
N LYS A 44 8.12 6.92 -10.54
CA LYS A 44 8.99 6.50 -11.67
C LYS A 44 10.05 5.43 -11.34
N LYS A 45 10.51 5.33 -10.10
CA LYS A 45 11.54 4.37 -9.68
C LYS A 45 11.01 2.94 -9.47
N TRP A 46 9.70 2.74 -9.38
CA TRP A 46 9.11 1.43 -9.13
C TRP A 46 8.82 0.68 -10.43
N SER A 47 9.53 -0.41 -10.67
CA SER A 47 9.46 -1.18 -11.92
C SER A 47 8.48 -2.36 -11.90
N LYS A 48 8.02 -2.81 -10.72
CA LYS A 48 7.13 -3.98 -10.63
C LYS A 48 5.73 -3.66 -11.16
N ASP A 49 5.05 -4.69 -11.67
CA ASP A 49 3.67 -4.59 -12.12
C ASP A 49 2.69 -4.50 -10.93
N PHE A 50 1.41 -4.21 -11.23
CA PHE A 50 0.39 -4.02 -10.21
C PHE A 50 0.11 -5.27 -9.35
N ASN A 51 0.20 -6.48 -9.91
CA ASN A 51 -0.04 -7.71 -9.17
C ASN A 51 1.10 -7.98 -8.20
N ALA A 52 2.35 -7.92 -8.71
CA ALA A 52 3.54 -8.10 -7.89
C ALA A 52 3.59 -7.07 -6.75
N THR A 53 3.30 -5.81 -7.07
CA THR A 53 3.26 -4.73 -6.08
C THR A 53 2.18 -4.93 -5.02
N ALA A 54 0.96 -5.32 -5.45
CA ALA A 54 -0.13 -5.57 -4.52
C ALA A 54 0.18 -6.73 -3.57
N GLN A 55 0.75 -7.82 -4.09
CA GLN A 55 1.18 -8.96 -3.28
C GLN A 55 2.23 -8.53 -2.25
N GLU A 56 3.30 -7.89 -2.70
CA GLU A 56 4.42 -7.49 -1.84
C GLU A 56 3.97 -6.55 -0.72
N LEU A 57 3.22 -5.49 -1.04
CA LEU A 57 2.76 -4.53 -0.05
C LEU A 57 1.69 -5.12 0.88
N ALA A 58 0.80 -5.97 0.38
CA ALA A 58 -0.18 -6.63 1.25
C ALA A 58 0.51 -7.48 2.33
N TYR A 59 1.52 -8.27 1.95
CA TYR A 59 2.27 -9.08 2.93
C TYR A 59 3.18 -8.24 3.82
N LEU A 60 3.80 -7.18 3.30
CA LEU A 60 4.58 -6.23 4.11
C LEU A 60 3.71 -5.65 5.23
N TRP A 61 2.54 -5.11 4.90
CA TRP A 61 1.63 -4.55 5.90
C TRP A 61 1.15 -5.59 6.91
N LYS A 62 0.81 -6.80 6.45
CA LYS A 62 0.37 -7.89 7.34
C LYS A 62 1.44 -8.30 8.34
N ASN A 63 2.70 -8.38 7.90
CA ASN A 63 3.79 -8.96 8.68
C ASN A 63 4.50 -7.91 9.56
N SER A 64 4.48 -6.63 9.18
CA SER A 64 5.13 -5.55 9.94
C SER A 64 4.27 -5.01 11.09
N HIS A 65 2.95 -5.24 11.07
CA HIS A 65 2.03 -4.66 12.05
C HIS A 65 1.22 -5.74 12.76
N LYS A 66 1.38 -5.84 14.10
CA LYS A 66 0.68 -6.84 14.93
C LYS A 66 -0.83 -6.72 14.84
N GLU A 67 -1.32 -5.50 14.64
CA GLU A 67 -2.74 -5.17 14.48
C GLU A 67 -3.36 -5.84 13.23
N LEU A 68 -2.54 -6.16 12.22
CA LEU A 68 -2.96 -6.75 10.95
C LEU A 68 -2.65 -8.25 10.85
N GLU A 69 -2.00 -8.84 11.86
CA GLU A 69 -1.58 -10.23 11.87
C GLU A 69 -2.75 -11.20 11.60
N LYS A 70 -3.91 -10.92 12.22
CA LYS A 70 -5.13 -11.73 12.09
C LYS A 70 -5.97 -11.43 10.84
N ALA A 71 -5.55 -10.50 9.98
CA ALA A 71 -6.28 -10.18 8.77
C ALA A 71 -6.31 -11.37 7.81
N ILE A 72 -7.48 -11.63 7.21
CA ILE A 72 -7.70 -12.70 6.22
C ILE A 72 -7.44 -12.24 4.79
N GLY A 73 -7.44 -10.93 4.55
CA GLY A 73 -7.14 -10.37 3.23
C GLY A 73 -6.82 -8.88 3.25
N CYS A 74 -6.38 -8.39 2.09
CA CYS A 74 -6.04 -7.01 1.86
C CYS A 74 -6.61 -6.54 0.51
N LYS A 75 -7.27 -5.38 0.51
CA LYS A 75 -7.62 -4.64 -0.71
C LYS A 75 -6.53 -3.60 -0.98
N VAL A 76 -5.98 -3.60 -2.18
CA VAL A 76 -4.91 -2.68 -2.59
C VAL A 76 -5.44 -1.76 -3.68
N TYR A 77 -5.48 -0.45 -3.40
CA TYR A 77 -5.84 0.58 -4.36
C TYR A 77 -4.57 1.28 -4.85
N ILE A 78 -4.34 1.25 -6.16
CA ILE A 78 -3.09 1.70 -6.77
C ILE A 78 -3.34 2.98 -7.54
N ILE A 79 -2.48 3.97 -7.30
CA ILE A 79 -2.32 5.19 -8.08
C ILE A 79 -1.00 5.07 -8.84
N ASP A 80 -1.07 4.99 -10.16
CA ASP A 80 0.10 4.91 -11.02
C ASP A 80 0.49 6.30 -11.52
N SER A 81 1.45 6.90 -10.85
CA SER A 81 1.99 8.18 -11.25
C SER A 81 3.17 8.06 -12.23
N ARG A 82 3.55 6.83 -12.62
CA ARG A 82 4.61 6.59 -13.62
C ARG A 82 4.06 6.92 -15.00
N THR A 83 2.87 6.41 -15.29
CA THR A 83 2.13 6.67 -16.54
C THR A 83 1.53 8.07 -16.54
N TYR A 84 0.98 8.51 -15.40
CA TYR A 84 0.27 9.77 -15.27
C TYR A 84 0.99 10.74 -14.34
N ASN A 85 2.06 11.39 -14.84
CA ASN A 85 2.91 12.29 -14.05
C ASN A 85 2.13 13.41 -13.33
N TYR A 86 1.02 13.89 -13.91
CA TYR A 86 0.18 14.91 -13.30
C TYR A 86 -0.41 14.48 -11.94
N LYS A 87 -0.59 13.17 -11.71
CA LYS A 87 -1.11 12.63 -10.45
C LYS A 87 -0.18 12.91 -9.26
N GLN A 88 1.14 12.96 -9.48
CA GLN A 88 2.06 13.43 -8.43
C GLN A 88 1.77 14.88 -8.04
N GLY A 89 1.54 15.75 -9.03
CA GLY A 89 1.19 17.15 -8.77
C GLY A 89 -0.10 17.30 -7.96
N LEU A 90 -1.11 16.47 -8.24
CA LEU A 90 -2.35 16.46 -7.48
C LEU A 90 -2.12 16.02 -6.02
N ILE A 91 -1.37 14.94 -5.82
CA ILE A 91 -1.05 14.41 -4.48
C ILE A 91 -0.31 15.46 -3.65
N HIS A 92 0.69 16.14 -4.23
CA HIS A 92 1.42 17.20 -3.53
C HIS A 92 0.53 18.39 -3.11
N ARG A 93 -0.58 18.61 -3.80
CA ARG A 93 -1.58 19.65 -3.46
C ARG A 93 -2.65 19.14 -2.49
N GLY A 94 -2.51 17.94 -1.95
CA GLY A 94 -3.52 17.31 -1.09
C GLY A 94 -4.76 16.82 -1.83
N ILE A 95 -4.76 16.83 -3.17
CA ILE A 95 -5.87 16.34 -3.98
C ILE A 95 -5.70 14.84 -4.19
N LYS A 96 -6.75 14.07 -3.93
CA LYS A 96 -6.76 12.62 -4.10
C LYS A 96 -7.06 12.26 -5.55
N PRO A 97 -6.09 11.77 -6.35
CA PRO A 97 -6.35 11.35 -7.72
C PRO A 97 -7.14 10.03 -7.74
N GLY A 98 -7.75 9.72 -8.88
CA GLY A 98 -8.43 8.44 -9.10
C GLY A 98 -7.46 7.26 -9.15
N TYR A 99 -7.93 6.10 -8.72
CA TYR A 99 -7.20 4.83 -8.72
C TYR A 99 -7.09 4.24 -10.14
N ASP A 100 -5.91 3.77 -10.49
CA ASP A 100 -5.61 3.11 -11.78
C ASP A 100 -5.84 1.59 -11.71
N ALA A 101 -5.70 1.00 -10.52
CA ALA A 101 -6.00 -0.40 -10.31
C ALA A 101 -6.53 -0.68 -8.91
N LYS A 102 -7.31 -1.75 -8.80
CA LYS A 102 -7.80 -2.32 -7.53
C LYS A 102 -7.47 -3.80 -7.52
N LYS A 103 -6.74 -4.27 -6.51
CA LYS A 103 -6.33 -5.66 -6.35
C LYS A 103 -6.82 -6.19 -5.00
N GLY A 104 -7.06 -7.49 -4.93
CA GLY A 104 -7.45 -8.18 -3.71
C GLY A 104 -6.49 -9.32 -3.45
N ILE A 105 -5.90 -9.34 -2.25
CA ILE A 105 -5.01 -10.39 -1.78
C ILE A 105 -5.72 -11.15 -0.66
N ILE A 106 -5.74 -12.47 -0.76
CA ILE A 106 -6.23 -13.35 0.32
C ILE A 106 -5.01 -14.02 0.95
N PHE A 107 -4.87 -13.88 2.26
CA PHE A 107 -3.76 -14.47 2.98
C PHE A 107 -4.08 -15.92 3.30
N ARG A 108 -3.53 -16.85 2.51
CA ARG A 108 -3.61 -18.29 2.80
C ARG A 108 -2.35 -18.74 3.54
N LYS A 109 -2.51 -19.66 4.51
CA LYS A 109 -1.36 -20.41 5.04
C LYS A 109 -0.80 -21.27 3.90
N GLY A 110 0.51 -21.14 3.61
CA GLY A 110 1.23 -22.01 2.67
C GLY A 110 1.39 -21.54 1.22
N TYR A 111 1.19 -20.25 0.90
CA TYR A 111 1.37 -19.74 -0.48
C TYR A 111 2.81 -19.32 -0.82
N LEU A 112 3.72 -19.29 0.17
CA LEU A 112 5.12 -18.85 0.04
C LEU A 112 6.11 -19.78 0.76
N ASN A 113 5.73 -21.05 0.97
CA ASN A 113 6.64 -22.08 1.45
C ASN A 113 7.01 -23.00 0.29
#